data_AF-A0A7C5TCE5-F1
#
_entry.id   AF-A0A7C5TCE5-F1
#
_cell.length_a   1.000
_cell.length_b   1.000
_cell.length_c   1.000
_cell.angle_alpha   90.00
_cell.angle_beta   90.00
_cell.angle_gamma   90.00
#
_symmetry.space_group_name_H-M   'P 1'
#
loop_
_entity.id
_entity.type
_entity.pdbx_description
1 polymer ?
#
loop_
_entity_poly.entity_id
_entity_poly.type
_entity_poly.pdbx_seq_one_letter_code
_entity_poly.pdbx_strand_id
1 'polypeptide(L)'
;MPTIDKEKLIRSIEKALKLGGGRNFKQSVELIIVLKDVDVKSQQLKIREAIYLPRGRGKELKVCVVGDAEMAETAKEAGAYKVMLGSELRDMSKKQAKKIASECDWILVKPDLMGVVGKVLGPALGPRGKMPVPIPSGSSLKALISRYKN
;
A
#
# COMPACT_ATOMS: atom_id res chain seq x y z
N MET A 1 10.73 -26.38 0.95
CA MET A 1 9.70 -25.46 0.41
C MET A 1 9.74 -25.57 -1.11
N PRO A 2 8.60 -25.62 -1.83
CA PRO A 2 8.62 -25.63 -3.28
C PRO A 2 9.24 -24.32 -3.78
N THR A 3 10.51 -24.36 -4.17
CA THR A 3 11.21 -23.25 -4.78
C THR A 3 10.75 -23.14 -6.23
N ILE A 4 10.09 -22.03 -6.56
CA ILE A 4 9.77 -21.71 -7.96
C ILE A 4 11.09 -21.34 -8.63
N ASP A 5 11.47 -22.11 -9.65
CA ASP A 5 12.64 -21.82 -10.47
C ASP A 5 12.47 -20.48 -11.20
N LYS A 6 13.47 -19.61 -11.06
CA LYS A 6 13.51 -18.29 -11.69
C LYS A 6 13.44 -18.39 -13.21
N GLU A 7 14.09 -19.37 -13.82
CA GLU A 7 14.08 -19.55 -15.28
C GLU A 7 12.68 -19.92 -15.78
N LYS A 8 11.99 -20.79 -15.04
CA LYS A 8 10.61 -21.18 -15.36
C LYS A 8 9.67 -19.99 -15.24
N LEU A 9 9.85 -19.14 -14.23
CA LEU A 9 9.04 -17.92 -14.04
C LEU A 9 9.23 -16.94 -15.21
N ILE A 10 10.48 -16.69 -15.63
CA ILE A 10 10.80 -15.80 -16.76
C ILE A 10 10.11 -16.29 -18.03
N ARG A 11 10.26 -17.58 -18.36
CA ARG A 11 9.63 -18.19 -19.55
C ARG A 11 8.09 -18.07 -19.52
N SER A 12 7.48 -18.28 -18.35
CA SER A 12 6.02 -18.13 -18.20
C SER A 12 5.55 -16.70 -18.41
N ILE A 13 6.31 -15.71 -17.91
CA ILE A 13 5.99 -14.29 -18.10
C ILE A 13 6.11 -13.90 -19.58
N GLU A 14 7.18 -14.31 -20.27
CA GLU A 14 7.35 -14.04 -21.70
C GLU A 14 6.21 -14.63 -22.54
N LYS A 15 5.78 -15.85 -22.22
CA LYS A 15 4.64 -16.49 -22.87
C LYS A 15 3.35 -15.71 -22.64
N ALA A 16 3.11 -15.25 -21.40
CA ALA A 16 1.94 -14.44 -21.07
C ALA A 16 1.93 -13.09 -21.83
N LEU A 17 3.08 -12.43 -21.93
CA LEU A 17 3.23 -11.17 -22.68
C LEU A 17 2.95 -11.35 -24.18
N LYS A 18 3.44 -12.45 -24.78
CA LYS A 18 3.17 -12.77 -26.19
C LYS A 18 1.68 -13.06 -26.44
N LEU A 19 1.02 -13.78 -25.54
CA LEU A 19 -0.40 -14.11 -25.64
C LEU A 19 -1.32 -12.89 -25.44
N GLY A 20 -0.90 -11.91 -24.64
CA GLY A 20 -1.69 -10.71 -24.36
C GLY A 20 -1.92 -9.79 -25.57
N GLY A 21 -1.03 -9.85 -26.56
CA GLY A 21 -1.06 -9.03 -27.78
C GLY A 21 -0.91 -7.53 -27.50
N GLY A 22 -0.57 -6.76 -28.53
CA GLY A 22 -0.52 -5.29 -28.43
C GLY A 22 -1.92 -4.70 -28.27
N ARG A 23 -2.10 -3.81 -27.28
CA ARG A 23 -3.33 -3.04 -27.05
C ARG A 23 -2.97 -1.56 -26.92
N ASN A 24 -3.92 -0.67 -27.22
CA ASN A 24 -3.74 0.79 -27.15
C ASN A 24 -3.73 1.35 -25.70
N PHE A 25 -3.53 0.50 -24.70
CA PHE A 25 -3.45 0.89 -23.31
C PHE A 25 -2.37 0.08 -22.60
N LYS A 26 -1.85 0.62 -21.49
CA LYS A 26 -0.83 -0.05 -20.67
C LYS A 26 -1.41 -1.29 -19.99
N GLN A 27 -1.00 -2.47 -20.43
CA GLN A 27 -1.42 -3.74 -19.84
C GLN A 27 -0.76 -3.97 -18.47
N SER A 28 -1.45 -4.72 -17.61
CA SER A 28 -0.94 -5.17 -16.32
C SER A 28 -0.64 -6.67 -16.38
N VAL A 29 0.38 -7.10 -15.64
CA VAL A 29 0.70 -8.52 -15.45
C VAL A 29 0.23 -8.92 -14.06
N GLU A 30 -0.57 -9.98 -13.98
CA GLU A 30 -1.10 -10.50 -12.72
C GLU A 30 -0.40 -11.79 -12.31
N LEU A 31 -0.16 -11.93 -11.00
CA LEU A 31 0.37 -13.15 -10.40
C LEU A 31 -0.73 -13.78 -9.54
N ILE A 32 -1.19 -14.97 -9.95
CA ILE A 32 -2.21 -15.73 -9.22
C ILE A 32 -1.52 -16.89 -8.50
N ILE A 33 -1.62 -16.90 -7.18
CA ILE A 33 -1.08 -17.95 -6.32
C ILE A 33 -2.25 -18.68 -5.69
N VAL A 34 -2.40 -19.96 -6.02
CA VAL A 34 -3.39 -20.85 -5.40
C VAL A 34 -2.66 -21.66 -4.33
N LEU A 35 -3.04 -21.44 -3.08
CA LEU A 35 -2.49 -22.17 -1.94
C LEU A 35 -3.32 -23.44 -1.72
N LYS A 36 -2.65 -24.58 -1.57
CA LYS A 36 -3.26 -25.85 -1.17
C LYS A 36 -3.14 -26.01 0.35
N ASP A 37 -4.08 -26.73 0.95
CA ASP A 37 -4.05 -27.11 2.37
C ASP A 37 -4.05 -25.92 3.34
N VAL A 38 -4.73 -24.83 2.97
CA VAL A 38 -4.92 -23.66 3.83
C VAL A 38 -6.22 -23.79 4.62
N ASP A 39 -6.11 -23.92 5.94
CA ASP A 39 -7.26 -23.77 6.82
C ASP A 39 -7.61 -22.29 7.00
N VAL A 40 -8.64 -21.84 6.29
CA VAL A 40 -9.15 -20.47 6.31
C VAL A 40 -9.81 -20.11 7.66
N LYS A 41 -10.16 -21.10 8.49
CA LYS A 41 -10.77 -20.88 9.81
C LYS A 41 -9.72 -20.58 10.88
N SER A 42 -8.50 -21.09 10.73
CA SER A 42 -7.38 -20.77 11.63
C SER A 42 -6.92 -19.33 11.41
N GLN A 43 -6.95 -18.53 12.49
CA GLN A 43 -6.46 -17.14 12.45
C GLN A 43 -4.97 -17.03 12.09
N GLN A 44 -4.21 -18.13 12.21
CA GLN A 44 -2.77 -18.18 11.96
C GLN A 44 -2.40 -18.05 10.47
N LEU A 45 -3.33 -18.35 9.55
CA LEU A 45 -3.09 -18.37 8.10
C LEU A 45 -3.62 -17.13 7.35
N LYS A 46 -3.94 -16.04 8.06
CA LYS A 46 -4.27 -14.77 7.40
C LYS A 46 -3.01 -14.13 6.84
N ILE A 47 -2.78 -14.29 5.53
CA ILE A 47 -1.66 -13.67 4.82
C ILE A 47 -1.94 -12.16 4.66
N ARG A 48 -1.18 -11.34 5.39
CA ARG A 48 -1.24 -9.88 5.29
C ARG A 48 0.18 -9.32 5.21
N GLU A 49 0.81 -9.53 4.06
CA GLU A 49 2.18 -9.12 3.82
C GLU A 49 2.29 -8.00 2.78
N ALA A 50 3.21 -7.06 3.04
CA ALA A 50 3.55 -6.00 2.11
C ALA A 50 4.79 -6.41 1.30
N ILE A 51 4.58 -6.82 0.04
CA ILE A 51 5.65 -7.23 -0.86
C ILE A 51 6.07 -6.02 -1.71
N TYR A 52 7.34 -5.63 -1.60
CA TYR A 52 7.92 -4.55 -2.39
C TYR A 52 8.53 -5.13 -3.67
N LEU A 53 8.12 -4.59 -4.82
CA LEU A 53 8.66 -5.05 -6.10
C LEU A 53 10.04 -4.41 -6.35
N PRO A 54 11.08 -5.19 -6.70
CA PRO A 54 12.44 -4.66 -6.90
C PRO A 54 12.56 -3.61 -8.01
N ARG A 55 11.65 -3.65 -8.99
CA ARG A 55 11.60 -2.72 -10.13
C ARG A 55 10.37 -1.82 -10.11
N GLY A 56 9.62 -1.84 -8.99
CA GLY A 56 8.37 -1.12 -8.83
C GLY A 56 7.22 -1.61 -9.72
N ARG A 57 6.09 -0.91 -9.63
CA ARG A 57 4.83 -1.24 -10.34
C ARG A 57 4.66 -0.52 -11.68
N GLY A 58 5.58 0.40 -12.01
CA GLY A 58 5.50 1.21 -13.24
C GLY A 58 4.33 2.19 -13.27
N LYS A 59 3.70 2.46 -12.13
CA LYS A 59 2.69 3.50 -11.90
C LYS A 59 3.03 4.22 -10.61
N GLU A 60 2.80 5.53 -10.56
CA GLU A 60 2.98 6.28 -9.32
C GLU A 60 1.90 5.89 -8.31
N LEU A 61 2.31 5.43 -7.13
CA LEU A 61 1.41 5.16 -6.03
C LEU A 61 1.22 6.42 -5.18
N LYS A 62 -0.03 6.67 -4.78
CA LYS A 62 -0.40 7.82 -3.97
C LYS A 62 -0.20 7.49 -2.50
N VAL A 63 0.94 7.90 -1.96
CA VAL A 63 1.28 7.74 -0.53
C VAL A 63 0.80 8.95 0.25
N CYS A 64 -0.04 8.72 1.25
CA CYS A 64 -0.56 9.74 2.15
C CYS A 64 0.09 9.60 3.53
N VAL A 65 0.37 10.72 4.19
CA VAL A 65 1.03 10.76 5.50
C VAL A 65 0.12 11.40 6.54
N VAL A 66 0.07 10.82 7.73
CA VAL A 66 -0.59 11.37 8.91
C VAL A 66 0.46 11.59 9.98
N GLY A 67 0.63 12.84 10.43
CA GLY A 67 1.65 13.19 11.41
C GLY A 67 1.45 14.58 12.00
N ASP A 68 2.46 15.05 12.72
CA ASP A 68 2.50 16.41 13.26
C ASP A 68 2.98 17.41 12.21
N ALA A 69 2.93 18.71 12.55
CA ALA A 69 3.31 19.79 11.65
C ALA A 69 4.76 19.66 11.13
N GLU A 70 5.71 19.25 11.98
CA GLU A 70 7.11 19.03 11.59
C GLU A 70 7.25 17.90 10.56
N MET A 71 6.57 16.76 10.79
CA MET A 71 6.54 15.66 9.83
C MET A 71 5.81 16.04 8.55
N ALA A 72 4.89 17.00 8.62
CA ALA A 72 4.08 17.39 7.49
C ALA A 72 4.90 18.10 6.41
N GLU A 73 5.82 18.99 6.81
CA GLU A 73 6.71 19.66 5.86
C GLU A 73 7.66 18.66 5.21
N THR A 74 8.34 17.83 6.00
CA THR A 74 9.26 16.81 5.48
C THR A 74 8.54 15.82 4.55
N ALA A 75 7.28 15.45 4.85
CA ALA A 75 6.48 14.58 3.99
C ALA A 75 6.13 15.24 2.65
N LYS A 76 5.78 16.53 2.66
CA LYS A 76 5.50 17.30 1.43
C LYS A 76 6.75 17.40 0.56
N GLU A 77 7.89 17.70 1.16
CA GLU A 77 9.19 17.75 0.45
C GLU A 77 9.60 16.40 -0.12
N ALA A 78 9.28 15.31 0.58
CA ALA A 78 9.47 13.94 0.08
C ALA A 78 8.45 13.53 -1.02
N GLY A 79 7.51 14.41 -1.33
CA GLY A 79 6.51 14.25 -2.37
C GLY A 79 5.32 13.37 -1.97
N ALA A 80 4.96 13.30 -0.68
CA ALA A 80 3.70 12.66 -0.29
C ALA A 80 2.52 13.27 -1.08
N TYR A 81 1.61 12.42 -1.55
CA TYR A 81 0.43 12.86 -2.32
C TYR A 81 -0.49 13.76 -1.47
N LYS A 82 -0.63 13.41 -0.20
CA LYS A 82 -1.42 14.18 0.77
C LYS A 82 -0.84 14.02 2.16
N VAL A 83 -0.83 15.10 2.92
CA VAL A 83 -0.48 15.10 4.34
C VAL A 83 -1.69 15.54 5.14
N MET A 84 -1.94 14.89 6.27
CA MET A 84 -3.04 15.18 7.18
C MET A 84 -2.51 15.30 8.61
N LEU A 85 -3.04 16.27 9.35
CA LEU A 85 -2.71 16.44 10.76
C LEU A 85 -3.62 15.59 11.66
N GLY A 86 -3.13 15.23 12.84
CA GLY A 86 -3.92 14.50 13.84
C GLY A 86 -5.19 15.22 14.30
N SER A 87 -5.21 16.55 14.24
CA SER A 87 -6.39 17.40 14.51
C SER A 87 -7.45 17.26 13.42
N GLU A 88 -7.06 17.37 12.15
CA GLU A 88 -7.94 17.27 10.97
C GLU A 88 -8.67 15.92 10.87
N LEU A 89 -8.09 14.87 11.47
CA LEU A 89 -8.70 13.54 11.50
C LEU A 89 -9.93 13.46 12.39
N ARG A 90 -10.00 14.22 13.48
CA ARG A 90 -11.09 14.11 14.46
C ARG A 90 -12.39 14.68 13.92
N ASP A 91 -12.31 15.73 13.11
CA ASP A 91 -13.46 16.42 12.53
C ASP A 91 -13.86 15.88 11.15
N MET A 92 -13.22 14.78 10.71
CA MET A 92 -13.42 14.24 9.38
C MET A 92 -14.75 13.49 9.26
N SER A 93 -15.55 13.89 8.27
CA SER A 93 -16.79 13.20 7.93
C SER A 93 -16.53 11.83 7.29
N LYS A 94 -17.51 10.92 7.39
CA LYS A 94 -17.50 9.61 6.71
C LYS A 94 -17.28 9.73 5.18
N LYS A 95 -17.77 10.80 4.56
CA LYS A 95 -17.61 11.05 3.11
C LYS A 95 -16.16 11.39 2.77
N GLN A 96 -15.52 12.24 3.56
CA GLN A 96 -14.10 12.59 3.40
C GLN A 96 -13.20 11.38 3.65
N ALA A 97 -13.46 10.59 4.69
CA ALA A 97 -12.71 9.37 4.97
C ALA A 97 -12.77 8.36 3.81
N LYS A 98 -13.96 8.18 3.20
CA LYS A 98 -14.14 7.35 2.00
C LYS A 98 -13.37 7.89 0.78
N LYS A 99 -13.33 9.20 0.60
CA LYS A 99 -12.55 9.85 -0.48
C LYS A 99 -11.06 9.59 -0.32
N ILE A 100 -10.52 9.81 0.88
CA ILE A 100 -9.11 9.54 1.22
C ILE A 100 -8.77 8.06 1.01
N ALA A 101 -9.61 7.14 1.47
CA ALA A 101 -9.41 5.70 1.27
C ALA A 101 -9.43 5.29 -0.21
N SER A 102 -10.11 6.06 -1.07
CA SER A 102 -10.13 5.82 -2.51
C SER A 102 -8.89 6.38 -3.22
N GLU A 103 -8.45 7.56 -2.82
CA GLU A 103 -7.35 8.29 -3.48
C GLU A 103 -5.97 7.83 -3.03
N CYS A 104 -5.81 7.46 -1.75
CA CYS A 104 -4.53 7.02 -1.19
C CYS A 104 -4.34 5.52 -1.36
N ASP A 105 -3.24 5.09 -1.96
CA ASP A 105 -2.85 3.68 -2.04
C ASP A 105 -2.25 3.20 -0.72
N TRP A 106 -1.41 4.04 -0.11
CA TRP A 106 -0.76 3.79 1.18
C TRP A 106 -1.00 4.95 2.13
N ILE A 107 -1.16 4.64 3.42
CA ILE A 107 -1.33 5.64 4.48
C ILE A 107 -0.29 5.36 5.55
N LEU A 108 0.72 6.23 5.63
CA LEU A 108 1.78 6.20 6.62
C LEU A 108 1.37 7.07 7.81
N VAL A 109 1.48 6.57 9.02
CA VAL A 109 0.92 7.22 10.22
C VAL A 109 1.96 7.25 11.33
N LYS A 110 2.09 8.40 12.00
CA LYS A 110 2.87 8.48 13.24
C LYS A 110 2.25 7.56 14.30
N PRO A 111 3.03 6.70 15.00
CA PRO A 111 2.50 5.71 15.96
C PRO A 111 1.47 6.28 16.95
N ASP A 112 1.71 7.48 17.48
CA ASP A 112 0.83 8.16 18.45
C ASP A 112 -0.59 8.45 17.90
N LEU A 113 -0.73 8.58 16.59
CA LEU A 113 -2.00 8.87 15.91
C LEU A 113 -2.73 7.62 15.39
N MET A 114 -2.15 6.43 15.57
CA MET A 114 -2.71 5.17 15.04
C MET A 114 -4.11 4.87 15.60
N GLY A 115 -4.35 5.15 16.88
CA GLY A 115 -5.67 4.93 17.50
C GLY A 115 -6.77 5.79 16.88
N VAL A 116 -6.47 7.08 16.63
CA VAL A 116 -7.40 8.02 15.99
C VAL A 116 -7.64 7.62 14.53
N VAL A 117 -6.57 7.32 13.79
CA VAL A 117 -6.65 6.89 12.39
C VAL A 117 -7.45 5.59 12.26
N GLY A 118 -7.23 4.62 13.15
CA GLY A 118 -7.97 3.37 13.18
C GLY A 118 -9.48 3.60 13.35
N LYS A 119 -9.88 4.52 14.23
CA LYS A 119 -11.29 4.85 14.47
C LYS A 119 -11.93 5.59 13.29
N VAL A 120 -11.23 6.53 12.69
CA VAL A 120 -11.77 7.44 11.66
C VAL A 120 -11.66 6.85 10.25
N LEU A 121 -10.47 6.39 9.87
CA LEU A 121 -10.19 5.87 8.52
C LEU A 121 -10.39 4.35 8.43
N GLY A 122 -10.27 3.60 9.54
CA GLY A 122 -10.44 2.15 9.55
C GLY A 122 -11.72 1.65 8.88
N PRO A 123 -12.92 2.21 9.18
CA PRO A 123 -14.17 1.81 8.52
C PRO A 123 -14.18 2.07 7.00
N ALA A 124 -13.41 3.04 6.52
CA ALA A 124 -13.31 3.36 5.10
C ALA A 124 -12.26 2.50 4.36
N LEU A 125 -11.18 2.13 5.07
CA LEU A 125 -10.05 1.36 4.55
C LEU A 125 -10.30 -0.15 4.56
N GLY A 126 -10.96 -0.67 5.59
CA GLY A 126 -11.23 -2.11 5.79
C GLY A 126 -11.90 -2.78 4.59
N PRO A 127 -13.04 -2.27 4.07
CA PRO A 127 -13.71 -2.83 2.89
C PRO A 127 -12.88 -2.77 1.60
N ARG A 128 -11.82 -1.94 1.56
CA ARG A 128 -10.91 -1.81 0.42
C ARG A 128 -9.63 -2.64 0.58
N GLY A 129 -9.50 -3.39 1.67
CA GLY A 129 -8.29 -4.15 1.98
C GLY A 129 -7.07 -3.28 2.28
N LYS A 130 -7.25 -1.98 2.51
CA LYS A 130 -6.17 -1.03 2.84
C LYS A 130 -6.00 -0.97 4.36
N MET A 131 -4.78 -0.66 4.80
CA MET A 131 -4.48 -0.51 6.23
C MET A 131 -3.50 0.64 6.47
N PRO A 132 -3.63 1.37 7.60
CA PRO A 132 -2.61 2.33 8.01
C PRO A 132 -1.33 1.60 8.42
N VAL A 133 -0.19 2.17 8.03
CA VAL A 133 1.15 1.63 8.30
C VAL A 133 1.85 2.59 9.26
N PRO A 134 2.42 2.11 10.38
CA PRO A 134 3.13 2.98 11.30
C PRO A 134 4.48 3.44 10.71
N ILE A 135 4.85 4.69 10.97
CA ILE A 135 6.18 5.25 10.64
C ILE A 135 7.14 4.87 11.77
N PRO A 136 8.18 4.06 11.53
CA PRO A 136 9.15 3.71 12.56
C PRO A 136 9.99 4.92 13.00
N SER A 137 10.15 5.10 14.31
CA SER A 137 10.77 6.29 14.94
C SER A 137 12.25 6.54 14.58
N GLY A 138 12.94 5.58 13.96
CA GLY A 138 14.34 5.69 13.55
C GLY A 138 14.57 5.75 12.04
N SER A 139 13.51 5.85 11.22
CA SER A 139 13.62 5.79 9.76
C SER A 139 13.44 7.17 9.11
N SER A 140 14.25 7.45 8.07
CA SER A 140 14.07 8.65 7.27
C SER A 140 12.72 8.59 6.55
N LEU A 141 11.83 9.55 6.86
CA LEU A 141 10.50 9.65 6.27
C LEU A 141 10.54 9.70 4.74
N LYS A 142 11.57 10.36 4.18
CA LYS A 142 11.83 10.43 2.74
C LYS A 142 12.08 9.05 2.13
N ALA A 143 12.94 8.25 2.76
CA ALA A 143 13.24 6.89 2.29
C ALA A 143 12.00 5.98 2.37
N LEU A 144 11.19 6.14 3.42
CA LEU A 144 9.95 5.39 3.58
C LEU A 144 8.95 5.72 2.46
N ILE A 145 8.72 7.01 2.20
CA ILE A 145 7.81 7.46 1.14
C ILE A 145 8.28 6.96 -0.24
N SER A 146 9.57 7.07 -0.56
CA SER A 146 10.11 6.54 -1.81
C SER A 146 9.91 5.03 -1.95
N ARG A 147 10.06 4.27 -0.86
CA ARG A 147 9.85 2.80 -0.87
C ARG A 147 8.40 2.43 -1.16
N TYR A 148 7.43 3.17 -0.63
CA TYR A 148 6.00 2.93 -0.85
C TYR A 148 5.46 3.50 -2.16
N LYS A 149 6.20 4.41 -2.80
CA LYS A 149 5.90 4.92 -4.15
C LYS A 149 6.29 3.95 -5.27
N ASN A 150 7.31 3.12 -5.03
CA ASN A 150 7.83 2.15 -5.99
C ASN A 150 6.87 0.98 -6.23
#